data_AF-A0A6B3IMF4-F1
#
_entry.id   AF-A0A6B3IMF4-F1
#
_cell.length_a   1.000
_cell.length_b   1.000
_cell.length_c   1.000
_cell.angle_alpha   90.00
_cell.angle_beta   90.00
_cell.angle_gamma   90.00
#
_symmetry.space_group_name_H-M   'P 1'
#
loop_
_entity.id
_entity.type
_entity.pdbx_description
1 polymer ?
#
loop_
_entity_poly.entity_id
_entity_poly.type
_entity_poly.pdbx_seq_one_letter_code
_entity_poly.pdbx_strand_id
1 'polypeptide(L)'
;GSLPSYMIPSYFVELPALPLTANGKVDTAALPAPRAETGERPHEEPVTLYEISVARHWKTLLGLEQVGLEDDFFEVGGSSIKLIELLHHLRTEFGVSVPASRLYQVTTLHGMAATVQEVLHSTSTDELPYLTFNSGQAPHLFCFPPAGGHGLVYRGLAAQLPEYAVIGFNYLPGDDKVARYADLIEAARPEGACLLLGYSLGGNLA
;
A
#
# COMPACT_ATOMS: atom_id res chain seq x y z
N GLY A 1 -0.19 -28.26 11.81
CA GLY A 1 -0.33 -27.23 12.86
C GLY A 1 0.74 -26.20 12.63
N SER A 2 0.40 -24.92 12.57
CA SER A 2 1.37 -23.84 12.37
C SER A 2 1.91 -23.36 13.72
N LEU A 3 3.20 -23.00 13.77
CA LEU A 3 3.79 -22.34 14.92
C LEU A 3 3.25 -20.89 15.03
N PRO A 4 3.06 -20.36 16.25
CA PRO A 4 2.84 -18.94 16.47
C PRO A 4 4.00 -18.11 15.90
N SER A 5 3.73 -16.91 15.39
CA SER A 5 4.74 -16.06 14.71
C SER A 5 5.97 -15.76 15.57
N TYR A 6 5.80 -15.58 16.88
CA TYR A 6 6.90 -15.35 17.82
C TYR A 6 7.78 -16.59 18.11
N MET A 7 7.39 -17.77 17.60
CA MET A 7 8.16 -19.02 17.70
C MET A 7 8.86 -19.38 16.38
N ILE A 8 8.77 -18.53 15.36
CA ILE A 8 9.47 -18.70 14.09
C ILE A 8 10.89 -18.13 14.24
N PRO A 9 11.96 -18.94 14.11
CA PRO A 9 13.33 -18.45 14.24
C PRO A 9 13.68 -17.42 13.16
N SER A 10 14.35 -16.33 13.54
CA SER A 10 14.82 -15.29 12.61
C SER A 10 16.05 -15.72 11.79
N TYR A 11 16.77 -16.76 12.20
CA TYR A 11 17.97 -17.25 11.53
C TYR A 11 18.03 -18.77 11.55
N PHE A 12 18.50 -19.35 10.44
CA PHE A 12 18.84 -20.77 10.34
C PHE A 12 20.32 -20.89 9.97
N VAL A 13 21.07 -21.66 10.76
CA VAL A 13 22.49 -21.92 10.50
C VAL A 13 22.65 -23.41 10.28
N GLU A 14 23.01 -23.81 9.06
CA GLU A 14 23.29 -25.21 8.77
C GLU A 14 24.63 -25.61 9.38
N LEU A 15 24.64 -26.72 10.10
CA LEU A 15 25.83 -27.29 10.74
C LEU A 15 26.00 -28.74 10.28
N PRO A 16 27.22 -29.16 9.91
CA PRO A 16 27.47 -30.56 9.57
C PRO A 16 27.26 -31.50 10.77
N ALA A 17 27.49 -31.00 12.00
CA ALA A 17 27.18 -31.69 13.24
C ALA A 17 27.03 -30.68 14.40
N LEU A 18 26.23 -31.03 15.41
CA LEU A 18 26.10 -30.22 16.63
C LEU A 18 27.38 -30.34 17.48
N PRO A 19 27.96 -29.22 17.95
CA PRO A 19 29.08 -29.26 18.87
C PRO A 19 28.63 -29.86 20.20
N LEU A 20 29.42 -30.81 20.72
CA LEU A 20 29.14 -31.49 21.98
C LEU A 20 30.26 -31.21 22.99
N THR A 21 29.88 -31.02 24.25
CA THR A 21 30.78 -31.05 25.40
C THR A 21 31.41 -32.43 25.56
N ALA A 22 32.48 -32.55 26.37
CA ALA A 22 33.12 -33.83 26.70
C ALA A 22 32.15 -34.89 27.28
N ASN A 23 31.02 -34.46 27.85
CA ASN A 23 29.97 -35.33 28.40
C ASN A 23 28.85 -35.65 27.39
N GLY A 24 28.99 -35.28 26.11
CA GLY A 24 28.03 -35.58 25.05
C GLY A 24 26.79 -34.68 25.02
N LYS A 25 26.72 -33.62 25.83
CA LYS A 25 25.64 -32.60 25.76
C LYS A 25 25.98 -31.54 24.71
N VAL A 26 24.97 -30.96 24.06
CA VAL A 26 25.16 -29.82 23.14
C VAL A 26 25.88 -28.68 23.85
N ASP A 27 26.98 -28.22 23.25
CA ASP A 27 27.73 -27.07 23.72
C ASP A 27 27.19 -25.81 23.03
N THR A 28 26.26 -25.12 23.71
CA THR A 28 25.62 -23.91 23.18
C THR A 28 26.59 -22.74 23.05
N ALA A 29 27.71 -22.74 23.80
CA ALA A 29 28.73 -21.70 23.69
C ALA A 29 29.64 -21.88 22.47
N ALA A 30 29.73 -23.12 21.96
CA ALA A 30 30.47 -23.46 20.75
C ALA A 30 29.63 -23.35 19.46
N LEU A 31 28.32 -23.05 19.57
CA LEU A 31 27.51 -22.77 18.39
C LEU A 31 28.01 -21.48 17.71
N PRO A 32 28.20 -21.48 16.37
CA PRO A 32 28.58 -20.27 15.67
C PRO A 32 27.48 -19.22 15.82
N ALA A 33 27.88 -17.97 15.98
CA ALA A 33 26.93 -16.87 15.93
C ALA A 33 26.22 -16.87 14.55
N PRO A 34 24.89 -16.69 14.51
CA PRO A 34 24.20 -16.50 13.23
C PRO A 34 24.84 -15.32 12.53
N ARG A 35 25.44 -15.58 11.36
CA ARG A 35 25.83 -14.49 10.46
C ARG A 35 24.52 -13.97 9.88
N ALA A 36 24.20 -12.71 10.17
CA ALA A 36 23.35 -11.97 9.25
C ALA A 36 24.03 -12.09 7.89
N GLU A 37 23.39 -12.71 6.92
CA GLU A 37 23.82 -12.59 5.55
C GLU A 37 23.67 -11.10 5.20
N THR A 38 24.72 -10.31 5.43
CA THR A 38 24.98 -9.04 4.76
C THR A 38 25.40 -9.31 3.32
N GLY A 39 24.72 -10.25 2.65
CA GLY A 39 24.50 -10.04 1.24
C GLY A 39 23.65 -8.79 1.17
N GLU A 40 24.16 -7.73 0.57
CA GLU A 40 23.33 -6.65 0.06
C GLU A 40 22.25 -7.35 -0.79
N ARG A 41 21.10 -7.65 -0.18
CA ARG A 41 19.93 -8.11 -0.93
C ARG A 41 19.73 -7.02 -1.97
N PRO A 42 19.58 -7.36 -3.26
CA PRO A 42 19.40 -6.36 -4.29
C PRO A 42 18.28 -5.43 -3.82
N HIS A 43 18.64 -4.19 -3.54
CA HIS A 43 17.71 -3.18 -3.07
C HIS A 43 16.89 -2.78 -4.29
N GLU A 44 15.81 -3.53 -4.52
CA GLU A 44 14.85 -3.19 -5.56
C GLU A 44 13.94 -2.09 -5.03
N GLU A 45 13.94 -0.97 -5.74
CA GLU A 45 13.11 0.17 -5.39
C GLU A 45 11.64 -0.10 -5.74
N PRO A 46 10.69 0.47 -4.96
CA PRO A 46 9.27 0.46 -5.29
C PRO A 46 8.99 1.02 -6.70
N VAL A 47 8.38 0.25 -7.59
CA VAL A 47 8.12 0.66 -8.99
C VAL A 47 6.65 0.88 -9.28
N THR A 48 5.75 0.13 -8.64
CA THR A 48 4.31 0.27 -8.84
C THR A 48 3.74 1.40 -7.99
N LEU A 49 2.60 1.94 -8.42
CA LEU A 49 1.89 3.00 -7.67
C LEU A 49 1.59 2.59 -6.22
N TYR A 50 1.23 1.31 -6.01
CA TYR A 50 0.90 0.78 -4.68
C TYR A 50 2.16 0.61 -3.83
N GLU A 51 3.24 0.04 -4.38
CA GLU A 51 4.51 -0.08 -3.65
C GLU A 51 5.04 1.29 -3.26
N ILE A 52 5.07 2.26 -4.19
CA ILE A 52 5.53 3.62 -3.92
C ILE A 52 4.70 4.26 -2.81
N SER A 53 3.38 4.03 -2.81
CA SER A 53 2.49 4.59 -1.81
C SER A 53 2.66 3.94 -0.43
N VAL A 54 2.71 2.61 -0.36
CA VAL A 54 2.92 1.88 0.90
C VAL A 54 4.31 2.19 1.45
N ALA A 55 5.34 2.25 0.60
CA ALA A 55 6.69 2.61 0.99
C ALA A 55 6.74 4.03 1.58
N ARG A 56 6.01 4.99 0.99
CA ARG A 56 5.90 6.35 1.54
C ARG A 56 5.35 6.33 2.97
N HIS A 57 4.28 5.56 3.22
CA HIS A 57 3.73 5.43 4.57
C HIS A 57 4.71 4.77 5.53
N TRP A 58 5.41 3.72 5.10
CA TRP A 58 6.44 3.09 5.92
C TRP A 58 7.54 4.07 6.29
N LYS A 59 8.07 4.84 5.32
CA LYS A 59 9.09 5.86 5.59
C LYS A 59 8.62 6.85 6.66
N THR A 60 7.39 7.34 6.55
CA THR A 60 6.82 8.28 7.53
C THR A 60 6.56 7.63 8.89
N LEU A 61 5.97 6.43 8.95
CA LEU A 61 5.59 5.76 10.19
C LEU A 61 6.79 5.15 10.95
N LEU A 62 7.78 4.69 10.20
CA LEU A 62 8.94 3.97 10.73
C LEU A 62 10.18 4.86 10.83
N GLY A 63 10.19 6.03 10.20
CA GLY A 63 11.33 6.95 10.19
C GLY A 63 12.48 6.44 9.32
N LEU A 64 12.17 5.72 8.23
CA LEU A 64 13.15 5.12 7.32
C LEU A 64 13.44 6.06 6.15
N GLU A 65 14.69 6.15 5.72
CA GLU A 65 15.07 6.90 4.51
C GLU A 65 14.74 6.13 3.22
N GLN A 66 14.99 4.82 3.24
CA GLN A 66 14.75 3.88 2.14
C GLN A 66 13.99 2.65 2.63
N VAL A 67 13.19 2.07 1.74
CA VAL A 67 12.44 0.83 1.98
C VAL A 67 12.51 0.03 0.69
N GLY A 68 13.04 -1.18 0.76
CA GLY A 68 13.12 -2.13 -0.35
C GLY A 68 11.86 -3.00 -0.45
N LEU A 69 11.65 -3.62 -1.61
CA LEU A 69 10.49 -4.47 -1.87
C LEU A 69 10.36 -5.68 -0.92
N GLU A 70 11.48 -6.28 -0.54
CA GLU A 70 11.52 -7.46 0.34
C GLU A 70 11.77 -7.12 1.81
N ASP A 71 11.74 -5.84 2.17
CA ASP A 71 11.84 -5.43 3.58
C ASP A 71 10.59 -5.88 4.33
N ASP A 72 10.78 -6.61 5.43
CA ASP A 72 9.70 -7.04 6.31
C ASP A 72 9.31 -5.92 7.29
N PHE A 73 8.02 -5.60 7.35
CA PHE A 73 7.48 -4.51 8.16
C PHE A 73 7.89 -4.58 9.62
N PHE A 74 7.87 -5.77 10.21
CA PHE A 74 8.18 -5.96 11.63
C PHE A 74 9.68 -6.00 11.87
N GLU A 75 10.48 -6.52 10.94
CA GLU A 75 11.94 -6.50 11.03
C GLU A 75 12.49 -5.07 10.95
N VAL A 76 11.88 -4.18 10.14
CA VAL A 76 12.32 -2.79 9.98
C VAL A 76 11.67 -1.82 11.01
N GLY A 77 11.16 -2.35 12.13
CA GLY A 77 10.70 -1.56 13.28
C GLY A 77 9.20 -1.28 13.31
N GLY A 78 8.40 -2.00 12.53
CA GLY A 78 6.95 -2.03 12.61
C GLY A 78 6.45 -2.71 13.88
N SER A 79 5.19 -2.43 14.22
CA SER A 79 4.49 -3.02 15.36
C SER A 79 2.99 -3.09 15.06
N SER A 80 2.22 -3.79 15.89
CA SER A 80 0.76 -3.87 15.68
C SER A 80 0.08 -2.49 15.72
N ILE A 81 0.57 -1.55 16.54
CA ILE A 81 0.06 -0.17 16.59
C ILE A 81 0.36 0.55 15.28
N LYS A 82 1.61 0.46 14.80
CA LYS A 82 2.02 1.05 13.53
C LYS A 82 1.29 0.42 12.33
N LEU A 83 0.94 -0.86 12.40
CA LEU A 83 0.14 -1.51 11.37
C LEU A 83 -1.30 -0.97 11.36
N ILE A 84 -1.89 -0.72 12.54
CA ILE A 84 -3.22 -0.09 12.64
C ILE A 84 -3.18 1.35 12.08
N GLU A 85 -2.13 2.11 12.39
CA GLU A 85 -1.92 3.44 11.82
C GLU A 85 -1.77 3.40 10.30
N LEU A 86 -0.96 2.46 9.78
CA LEU A 86 -0.83 2.21 8.35
C LEU A 86 -2.19 1.93 7.71
N LEU A 87 -2.98 1.02 8.28
CA LEU A 87 -4.32 0.70 7.77
C LEU A 87 -5.24 1.93 7.74
N HIS A 88 -5.17 2.80 8.75
CA HIS A 88 -5.92 4.05 8.77
C HIS A 88 -5.48 5.01 7.65
N HIS A 89 -4.17 5.14 7.41
CA HIS A 89 -3.63 5.96 6.33
C HIS A 89 -3.99 5.39 4.95
N LEU A 90 -3.89 4.07 4.75
CA LEU A 90 -4.29 3.40 3.52
C LEU A 90 -5.79 3.58 3.26
N ARG A 91 -6.64 3.47 4.29
CA ARG A 91 -8.08 3.75 4.17
C ARG A 91 -8.35 5.20 3.80
N THR A 92 -7.60 6.13 4.38
CA THR A 92 -7.76 7.57 4.08
C THR A 92 -7.29 7.90 2.67
N GLU A 93 -6.20 7.28 2.22
CA GLU A 93 -5.62 7.53 0.90
C GLU A 93 -6.39 6.85 -0.23
N PHE A 94 -6.85 5.61 -0.03
CA PHE A 94 -7.49 4.84 -1.10
C PHE A 94 -9.01 4.74 -0.95
N GLY A 95 -9.55 5.16 0.19
CA GLY A 95 -10.96 5.02 0.51
C GLY A 95 -11.36 3.59 0.88
N VAL A 96 -10.36 2.71 1.11
CA VAL A 96 -10.55 1.26 1.17
C VAL A 96 -10.06 0.64 2.48
N SER A 97 -10.87 -0.23 3.07
CA SER A 97 -10.56 -0.89 4.33
C SER A 97 -9.83 -2.22 4.10
N VAL A 98 -8.51 -2.19 4.18
CA VAL A 98 -7.68 -3.40 4.07
C VAL A 98 -7.74 -4.21 5.38
N PRO A 99 -8.11 -5.50 5.36
CA PRO A 99 -8.13 -6.31 6.58
C PRO A 99 -6.71 -6.52 7.13
N ALA A 100 -6.51 -6.23 8.42
CA ALA A 100 -5.21 -6.45 9.08
C ALA A 100 -4.72 -7.90 8.93
N SER A 101 -5.63 -8.87 8.99
CA SER A 101 -5.33 -10.30 8.84
C SER A 101 -4.67 -10.64 7.50
N ARG A 102 -4.97 -9.89 6.43
CA ARG A 102 -4.35 -10.08 5.11
C ARG A 102 -2.92 -9.56 5.09
N LEU A 103 -2.68 -8.39 5.69
CA LEU A 103 -1.32 -7.83 5.79
C LEU A 103 -0.40 -8.64 6.71
N TYR A 104 -0.94 -9.27 7.76
CA TYR A 104 -0.14 -10.18 8.60
C TYR A 104 0.32 -11.47 7.88
N GLN A 105 -0.30 -11.83 6.76
CA GLN A 105 0.10 -13.03 5.99
C GLN A 105 1.27 -12.75 5.05
N VAL A 106 1.47 -11.49 4.67
CA VAL A 106 2.48 -11.05 3.72
C VAL A 106 3.06 -9.73 4.21
N THR A 107 4.15 -9.83 4.96
CA THR A 107 4.72 -8.72 5.75
C THR A 107 5.82 -7.96 5.03
N THR A 108 6.22 -8.39 3.83
CA THR A 108 7.12 -7.64 2.96
C THR A 108 6.42 -6.45 2.33
N LEU A 109 7.16 -5.39 1.99
CA LEU A 109 6.60 -4.22 1.31
C LEU A 109 5.85 -4.63 0.03
N HIS A 110 6.46 -5.48 -0.81
CA HIS A 110 5.86 -5.97 -2.05
C HIS A 110 4.56 -6.74 -1.77
N GLY A 111 4.57 -7.67 -0.81
CA GLY A 111 3.39 -8.45 -0.45
C GLY A 111 2.25 -7.61 0.12
N MET A 112 2.57 -6.64 0.98
CA MET A 112 1.58 -5.69 1.52
C MET A 112 1.00 -4.80 0.41
N ALA A 113 1.83 -4.29 -0.51
CA ALA A 113 1.38 -3.48 -1.64
C ALA A 113 0.49 -4.27 -2.61
N ALA A 114 0.86 -5.51 -2.94
CA ALA A 114 0.05 -6.40 -3.76
C ALA A 114 -1.30 -6.71 -3.10
N THR A 115 -1.32 -6.91 -1.77
CA THR A 115 -2.56 -7.09 -1.02
C THR A 115 -3.45 -5.87 -1.06
N VAL A 116 -2.89 -4.67 -0.91
CA VAL A 116 -3.64 -3.41 -1.04
C VAL A 116 -4.25 -3.31 -2.45
N GLN A 117 -3.47 -3.61 -3.48
CA GLN A 117 -3.93 -3.63 -4.86
C GLN A 117 -5.06 -4.64 -5.09
N GLU A 118 -4.94 -5.86 -4.58
CA GLU A 118 -5.98 -6.89 -4.69
C GLU A 118 -7.28 -6.47 -4.01
N VAL A 119 -7.20 -5.91 -2.80
CA VAL A 119 -8.40 -5.40 -2.11
C VAL A 119 -9.02 -4.28 -2.95
N LEU A 120 -8.21 -3.37 -3.47
CA LEU A 120 -8.70 -2.28 -4.34
C LEU A 120 -9.40 -2.77 -5.62
N HIS A 121 -8.92 -3.85 -6.24
CA HIS A 121 -9.55 -4.42 -7.43
C HIS A 121 -10.78 -5.26 -7.12
N SER A 122 -10.84 -5.89 -5.94
CA SER A 122 -11.94 -6.79 -5.55
C SER A 122 -13.08 -6.08 -4.84
N THR A 123 -12.89 -4.85 -4.38
CA THR A 123 -13.93 -4.18 -3.58
C THR A 123 -15.04 -3.64 -4.47
N SER A 124 -16.21 -4.25 -4.36
CA SER A 124 -17.45 -3.84 -4.99
C SER A 124 -18.26 -2.87 -4.09
N THR A 125 -18.63 -1.73 -4.66
CA THR A 125 -19.79 -0.88 -4.35
C THR A 125 -19.91 -0.11 -3.02
N ASP A 126 -19.19 -0.46 -1.95
CA ASP A 126 -19.41 0.15 -0.61
C ASP A 126 -18.30 1.11 -0.12
N GLU A 127 -17.37 1.49 -1.01
CA GLU A 127 -16.23 2.36 -0.70
C GLU A 127 -16.26 3.67 -1.48
N LEU A 128 -15.49 4.66 -1.00
CA LEU A 128 -15.51 6.03 -1.51
C LEU A 128 -15.35 6.03 -3.05
N PRO A 129 -16.31 6.58 -3.80
CA PRO A 129 -16.31 6.50 -5.26
C PRO A 129 -15.24 7.41 -5.91
N TYR A 130 -14.54 8.22 -5.11
CA TYR A 130 -13.46 9.10 -5.55
C TYR A 130 -12.47 9.38 -4.41
N LEU A 131 -11.32 9.92 -4.80
CA LEU A 131 -10.29 10.47 -3.93
C LEU A 131 -10.18 11.98 -4.18
N THR A 132 -10.03 12.76 -3.11
CA THR A 132 -9.82 14.21 -3.20
C THR A 132 -8.39 14.54 -2.82
N PHE A 133 -7.68 15.22 -3.72
CA PHE A 133 -6.37 15.81 -3.49
C PHE A 133 -6.49 17.33 -3.44
N ASN A 134 -5.61 17.98 -2.67
CA ASN A 134 -5.61 19.43 -2.45
C ASN A 134 -6.98 19.94 -1.96
N SER A 135 -7.52 19.31 -0.91
CA SER A 135 -8.83 19.67 -0.36
C SER A 135 -8.89 21.14 0.07
N GLY A 136 -10.03 21.78 -0.19
CA GLY A 136 -10.25 23.20 0.11
C GLY A 136 -9.78 24.18 -0.97
N GLN A 137 -9.20 23.70 -2.07
CA GLN A 137 -8.85 24.53 -3.23
C GLN A 137 -10.00 24.65 -4.24
N ALA A 138 -9.92 25.64 -5.12
CA ALA A 138 -10.83 25.82 -6.24
C ALA A 138 -10.07 26.43 -7.43
N PRO A 139 -10.39 26.04 -8.68
CA PRO A 139 -11.54 25.24 -9.09
C PRO A 139 -11.37 23.72 -8.92
N HIS A 140 -12.49 22.98 -8.95
CA HIS A 140 -12.49 21.52 -8.91
C HIS A 140 -12.17 20.94 -10.30
N LEU A 141 -11.22 20.01 -10.36
CA LEU A 141 -10.87 19.22 -11.54
C LEU A 141 -11.30 17.77 -11.31
N PHE A 142 -12.28 17.29 -12.08
CA PHE A 142 -12.83 15.95 -11.97
C PHE A 142 -12.14 15.00 -12.95
N CYS A 143 -11.47 13.98 -12.42
CA CYS A 143 -10.57 13.12 -13.17
C CYS A 143 -11.11 11.67 -13.23
N PHE A 144 -11.38 11.17 -14.44
CA PHE A 144 -11.97 9.85 -14.68
C PHE A 144 -10.91 8.75 -14.78
N PRO A 145 -11.04 7.61 -14.10
CA PRO A 145 -10.00 6.59 -14.00
C PRO A 145 -9.77 5.86 -15.34
N PRO A 146 -8.60 5.22 -15.51
CA PRO A 146 -8.40 4.22 -16.56
C PRO A 146 -9.28 2.97 -16.30
N ALA A 147 -9.38 2.08 -17.30
CA ALA A 147 -10.18 0.86 -17.20
C ALA A 147 -9.80 0.01 -15.97
N GLY A 148 -10.75 -0.23 -15.07
CA GLY A 148 -10.52 -0.98 -13.83
C GLY A 148 -9.57 -0.32 -12.82
N GLY A 149 -9.24 0.97 -13.01
CA GLY A 149 -8.31 1.70 -12.16
C GLY A 149 -8.96 2.62 -11.12
N HIS A 150 -8.11 3.28 -10.34
CA HIS A 150 -8.49 4.13 -9.21
C HIS A 150 -8.03 5.57 -9.40
N GLY A 151 -8.66 6.49 -8.69
CA GLY A 151 -8.32 7.92 -8.71
C GLY A 151 -6.90 8.24 -8.28
N LEU A 152 -6.20 7.28 -7.64
CA LEU A 152 -4.83 7.42 -7.17
C LEU A 152 -3.84 7.82 -8.27
N VAL A 153 -4.10 7.39 -9.52
CA VAL A 153 -3.26 7.75 -10.68
C VAL A 153 -3.11 9.26 -10.84
N TYR A 154 -4.07 10.04 -10.33
CA TYR A 154 -4.06 11.49 -10.37
C TYR A 154 -3.29 12.17 -9.25
N ARG A 155 -2.76 11.44 -8.25
CA ARG A 155 -1.94 12.03 -7.17
C ARG A 155 -0.74 12.79 -7.72
N GLY A 156 -0.02 12.20 -8.68
CA GLY A 156 1.14 12.85 -9.29
C GLY A 156 0.77 14.14 -10.02
N LEU A 157 -0.38 14.14 -10.73
CA LEU A 157 -0.93 15.32 -11.37
C LEU A 157 -1.33 16.39 -10.34
N ALA A 158 -2.02 15.99 -9.27
CA ALA A 158 -2.46 16.89 -8.21
C ALA A 158 -1.30 17.59 -7.51
N ALA A 159 -0.16 16.91 -7.35
CA ALA A 159 1.06 17.52 -6.81
C ALA A 159 1.64 18.64 -7.69
N GLN A 160 1.35 18.62 -9.01
CA GLN A 160 1.78 19.65 -9.96
C GLN A 160 0.72 20.74 -10.17
N LEU A 161 -0.48 20.57 -9.61
CA LEU A 161 -1.62 21.49 -9.72
C LEU A 161 -2.13 21.92 -8.34
N PRO A 162 -1.29 22.57 -7.50
CA PRO A 162 -1.64 22.90 -6.12
C PRO A 162 -2.83 23.87 -6.00
N GLU A 163 -3.15 24.63 -7.04
CA GLU A 163 -4.28 25.56 -7.09
C GLU A 163 -5.63 24.89 -7.39
N TYR A 164 -5.64 23.62 -7.81
CA TYR A 164 -6.86 22.87 -8.10
C TYR A 164 -7.17 21.89 -6.98
N ALA A 165 -8.45 21.75 -6.62
CA ALA A 165 -8.91 20.56 -5.92
C ALA A 165 -9.14 19.44 -6.95
N VAL A 166 -8.31 18.41 -6.90
CA VAL A 166 -8.34 17.31 -7.87
C VAL A 166 -9.13 16.15 -7.31
N ILE A 167 -10.22 15.79 -7.99
CA ILE A 167 -11.15 14.74 -7.60
C ILE A 167 -10.96 13.56 -8.55
N GLY A 168 -10.18 12.57 -8.14
CA GLY A 168 -9.92 11.36 -8.91
C GLY A 168 -10.98 10.29 -8.65
N PHE A 169 -11.82 10.00 -9.62
CA PHE A 169 -12.82 8.94 -9.52
C PHE A 169 -12.20 7.54 -9.50
N ASN A 170 -12.82 6.62 -8.77
CA ASN A 170 -12.58 5.18 -8.88
C ASN A 170 -13.48 4.58 -9.96
N TYR A 171 -13.05 3.48 -10.60
CA TYR A 171 -13.83 2.87 -11.66
C TYR A 171 -15.15 2.31 -11.10
N LEU A 172 -16.27 2.79 -11.64
CA LEU A 172 -17.60 2.31 -11.28
C LEU A 172 -18.03 1.21 -12.27
N PRO A 173 -18.33 -0.01 -11.79
CA PRO A 173 -18.90 -1.05 -12.63
C PRO A 173 -20.37 -0.75 -12.95
N GLY A 174 -20.88 -1.38 -14.00
CA GLY A 174 -22.28 -1.23 -14.44
C GLY A 174 -22.43 -0.37 -15.70
N ASP A 175 -23.58 -0.50 -16.34
CA ASP A 175 -23.93 0.26 -17.55
C ASP A 175 -24.39 1.69 -17.21
N ASP A 176 -24.86 1.91 -15.97
CA ASP A 176 -25.31 3.19 -15.41
C ASP A 176 -24.17 4.08 -14.88
N LYS A 177 -22.91 3.65 -15.00
CA LYS A 177 -21.72 4.35 -14.47
C LYS A 177 -21.63 5.83 -14.84
N VAL A 178 -22.05 6.21 -16.05
CA VAL A 178 -22.00 7.61 -16.51
C VAL A 178 -22.95 8.49 -15.69
N ALA A 179 -24.19 8.03 -15.47
CA ALA A 179 -25.15 8.74 -14.64
C ALA A 179 -24.65 8.86 -13.20
N ARG A 180 -24.08 7.79 -12.65
CA ARG A 180 -23.50 7.80 -11.30
C ARG A 180 -22.33 8.76 -11.16
N TYR A 181 -21.47 8.90 -12.17
CA TYR A 181 -20.42 9.93 -12.15
C TYR A 181 -21.00 11.34 -12.21
N ALA A 182 -22.04 11.57 -13.03
CA ALA A 182 -22.73 12.86 -13.06
C ALA A 182 -23.32 13.23 -11.68
N ASP A 183 -23.99 12.29 -11.01
CA ASP A 183 -24.52 12.48 -9.66
C ASP A 183 -23.42 12.88 -8.66
N LEU A 184 -22.23 12.27 -8.77
CA LEU A 184 -21.09 12.60 -7.91
C LEU A 184 -20.52 13.99 -8.19
N ILE A 185 -20.47 14.41 -9.46
CA ILE A 185 -20.03 15.75 -9.86
C ILE A 185 -21.01 16.80 -9.34
N GLU A 186 -22.32 16.59 -9.54
CA GLU A 186 -23.36 17.50 -9.07
C GLU A 186 -23.37 17.63 -7.55
N ALA A 187 -23.21 16.52 -6.82
CA ALA A 187 -23.12 16.53 -5.36
C ALA A 187 -21.88 17.28 -4.85
N ALA A 188 -20.74 17.17 -5.55
CA ALA A 188 -19.50 17.85 -5.18
C ALA A 188 -19.49 19.33 -5.58
N ARG A 189 -20.20 19.69 -6.66
CA ARG A 189 -20.28 21.06 -7.16
C ARG A 189 -21.61 21.32 -7.89
N PRO A 190 -22.64 21.82 -7.19
CA PRO A 190 -23.96 22.04 -7.80
C PRO A 190 -24.01 23.21 -8.79
N GLU A 191 -23.04 24.15 -8.74
CA GLU A 191 -23.01 25.33 -9.63
C GLU A 191 -21.60 25.64 -10.16
N GLY A 192 -21.52 26.06 -11.43
CA GLY A 192 -20.29 26.52 -12.10
C GLY A 192 -19.77 25.60 -13.22
N ALA A 193 -18.78 26.08 -13.96
CA ALA A 193 -18.18 25.32 -15.08
C ALA A 193 -17.37 24.12 -14.55
N CYS A 194 -17.69 22.91 -15.03
CA CYS A 194 -16.96 21.69 -14.68
C CYS A 194 -15.71 21.54 -15.54
N LEU A 195 -14.57 21.28 -14.89
CA LEU A 195 -13.35 20.87 -15.55
C LEU A 195 -13.25 19.35 -15.44
N LEU A 196 -13.30 18.68 -16.59
CA LEU A 196 -13.24 17.22 -16.69
C LEU A 196 -11.91 16.83 -17.32
N LEU A 197 -11.30 15.76 -16.82
CA LEU A 197 -10.08 15.19 -17.35
C LEU A 197 -10.18 13.66 -17.31
N GLY A 198 -9.63 12.99 -18.31
CA GLY A 198 -9.62 11.53 -18.36
C GLY A 198 -8.31 11.01 -18.93
N TYR A 199 -7.78 9.96 -18.31
CA TYR A 199 -6.60 9.23 -18.79
C TYR A 199 -7.00 7.85 -19.32
N SER A 200 -6.47 7.48 -20.49
CA SER A 200 -6.82 6.21 -21.18
C SER A 200 -8.34 6.11 -21.42
N LEU A 201 -9.00 5.01 -21.02
CA LEU A 201 -10.45 4.85 -21.14
C LEU A 201 -11.24 5.95 -20.40
N GLY A 202 -10.64 6.56 -19.37
CA GLY A 202 -11.23 7.69 -18.66
C GLY A 202 -11.54 8.89 -19.58
N GLY A 203 -10.80 9.05 -20.68
CA GLY A 203 -11.09 10.10 -21.67
C GLY A 203 -12.40 9.91 -22.43
N ASN A 204 -12.95 8.68 -22.50
CA ASN A 204 -14.27 8.44 -23.07
C ASN A 204 -15.40 8.64 -22.05
N LEU A 205 -15.05 8.67 -20.75
CA LEU A 205 -16.00 8.88 -19.65
C LEU A 205 -16.15 10.37 -19.28
N ALA A 206 -15.10 11.16 -19.54
CA ALA A 206 -15.05 12.61 -19.36
C ALA A 206 -15.83 13.36 -20.45
#